data_AF-W5JB98-F1
#
_entry.id   AF-W5JB98-F1
#
_cell.length_a   1.000
_cell.length_b   1.000
_cell.length_c   1.000
_cell.angle_alpha   90.00
_cell.angle_beta   90.00
_cell.angle_gamma   90.00
#
_symmetry.space_group_name_H-M   'P 1'
#
loop_
_entity.id
_entity.type
_entity.pdbx_description
1 polymer ?
#
loop_
_entity_poly.entity_id
_entity_poly.type
_entity_poly.pdbx_seq_one_letter_code
_entity_poly.pdbx_strand_id
1 'polypeptide(L)'
;MLEKKARPGYRKIIKSSAKTLIVVEAILFAVSYAGWYRLNTNREFRYYVKENYPSVLEAYYQIGETFSGDTSIRAYDEGIWQQEQQSKKQ
;
A
#
# COMPACT_ATOMS: atom_id res chain seq x y z
N MET A 1 -41.18 37.48 20.64
CA MET A 1 -39.71 37.26 20.60
C MET A 1 -39.46 35.91 19.94
N LEU A 2 -38.67 35.86 18.85
CA LEU A 2 -38.39 34.60 18.15
C LEU A 2 -37.41 33.77 18.98
N GLU A 3 -37.85 32.59 19.43
CA GLU A 3 -37.05 31.66 20.20
C GLU A 3 -35.89 31.14 19.35
N LYS A 4 -34.66 31.52 19.72
CA LYS A 4 -33.45 31.16 18.98
C LYS A 4 -33.05 29.73 19.38
N LYS A 5 -33.69 28.72 18.77
CA LYS A 5 -33.36 27.30 19.01
C LYS A 5 -31.90 27.05 18.66
N ALA A 6 -31.06 26.78 19.67
CA ALA A 6 -29.64 26.51 19.48
C ALA A 6 -29.47 25.36 18.47
N ARG A 7 -28.74 25.61 17.38
CA ARG A 7 -28.46 24.58 16.38
C ARG A 7 -27.74 23.41 17.07
N PRO A 8 -28.16 22.16 16.85
CA PRO A 8 -27.61 21.04 17.58
C PRO A 8 -26.09 20.91 17.36
N GLY A 9 -25.31 21.02 18.43
CA GLY A 9 -23.84 20.95 18.40
C GLY A 9 -23.30 19.67 17.75
N TYR A 10 -24.04 18.56 17.85
CA TYR A 10 -23.67 17.28 17.23
C TYR A 10 -23.51 17.35 15.71
N ARG A 11 -24.28 18.20 15.01
CA ARG A 11 -24.16 18.36 13.54
C ARG A 11 -22.83 18.99 13.15
N LYS A 12 -22.23 19.81 14.01
CA LYS A 12 -20.93 20.44 13.78
C LYS A 12 -19.79 19.42 13.97
N ILE A 13 -19.90 18.58 15.00
CA ILE A 13 -18.93 17.51 15.30
C ILE A 13 -18.92 16.48 14.17
N ILE A 14 -20.08 15.95 13.78
CA ILE A 14 -20.20 14.96 12.68
C ILE A 14 -19.61 15.51 11.38
N LYS A 15 -19.92 16.76 11.02
CA LYS A 15 -19.37 17.40 9.81
C LYS A 15 -17.86 17.57 9.87
N SER A 16 -17.30 17.83 11.05
CA SER A 16 -15.84 17.96 11.23
C SER A 16 -15.17 16.59 11.15
N SER A 17 -15.70 15.59 11.84
CA SER A 17 -15.17 14.22 11.84
C SER A 17 -15.19 13.61 10.44
N ALA A 18 -16.27 13.83 9.67
CA ALA A 18 -16.35 13.34 8.29
C ALA A 18 -15.25 13.93 7.39
N LYS A 19 -14.97 15.24 7.51
CA LYS A 19 -13.87 15.86 6.75
C LYS A 19 -12.51 15.30 7.14
N THR A 20 -12.27 15.13 8.44
CA THR A 20 -11.01 14.54 8.93
C THR A 20 -10.83 13.12 8.40
N LEU A 21 -11.87 12.29 8.45
CA LEU A 21 -11.81 10.93 7.92
C LEU A 21 -11.50 10.91 6.43
N ILE A 22 -12.13 11.78 5.63
CA ILE A 22 -11.85 11.87 4.19
C ILE A 22 -10.40 12.25 3.92
N VAL A 23 -9.85 13.22 4.65
CA VAL A 23 -8.46 13.64 4.49
C VAL A 23 -7.50 12.52 4.90
N VAL A 24 -7.76 11.85 6.01
CA VAL A 24 -6.95 10.72 6.47
C VAL A 24 -6.98 9.58 5.45
N GLU A 25 -8.17 9.21 4.97
CA GLU A 25 -8.35 8.18 3.94
C GLU A 25 -7.59 8.53 2.66
N ALA A 26 -7.68 9.79 2.21
CA ALA A 26 -6.97 10.24 1.01
C ALA A 26 -5.45 10.12 1.17
N ILE A 27 -4.90 10.44 2.35
CA ILE A 27 -3.48 10.30 2.64
C ILE A 27 -3.08 8.82 2.66
N LEU A 28 -3.84 7.97 3.36
CA LEU A 28 -3.58 6.53 3.42
C LEU A 28 -3.64 5.88 2.03
N PHE A 29 -4.63 6.27 1.23
CA PHE A 29 -4.77 5.83 -0.15
C PHE A 29 -3.57 6.26 -1.01
N ALA A 30 -3.14 7.52 -0.90
CA ALA A 30 -2.00 8.03 -1.66
C ALA A 30 -0.70 7.30 -1.30
N VAL A 31 -0.44 7.08 -0.01
CA VAL A 31 0.74 6.32 0.45
C VAL A 31 0.68 4.88 -0.03
N SER A 32 -0.48 4.23 0.06
CA SER A 32 -0.67 2.85 -0.39
C SER A 32 -0.44 2.71 -1.89
N TYR A 33 -0.98 3.64 -2.69
CA TYR A 33 -0.77 3.67 -4.13
C TYR A 33 0.69 3.93 -4.49
N ALA A 34 1.37 4.84 -3.80
CA ALA A 34 2.78 5.11 -4.04
C ALA A 34 3.66 3.88 -3.75
N GLY A 35 3.37 3.14 -2.66
CA GLY A 35 4.02 1.88 -2.33
C GLY A 35 3.80 0.81 -3.40
N TRP A 36 2.53 0.60 -3.80
CA TRP A 36 2.18 -0.32 -4.87
C TRP A 36 2.86 0.06 -6.20
N TYR A 37 2.84 1.33 -6.58
CA TYR A 37 3.47 1.83 -7.80
C TYR A 37 4.97 1.51 -7.81
N ARG A 38 5.69 1.79 -6.71
CA ARG A 38 7.12 1.47 -6.60
C ARG A 38 7.41 -0.04 -6.68
N LEU A 39 6.58 -0.88 -6.06
CA LEU A 39 6.71 -2.34 -6.16
C LEU A 39 6.57 -2.82 -7.62
N ASN A 40 5.70 -2.20 -8.41
CA ASN A 40 5.52 -2.55 -9.80
C ASN A 40 6.62 -2.01 -10.72
N THR A 41 7.21 -0.86 -10.41
CA THR A 41 8.18 -0.21 -11.32
C THR A 41 9.64 -0.48 -10.99
N ASN A 42 9.96 -0.86 -9.74
CA ASN A 42 11.35 -0.95 -9.29
C ASN A 42 11.66 -2.27 -8.58
N ARG A 43 12.45 -3.12 -9.23
CA ARG A 43 12.91 -4.41 -8.70
C ARG A 43 13.83 -4.26 -7.48
N GLU A 44 14.72 -3.27 -7.45
CA GLU A 44 15.60 -3.04 -6.30
C GLU A 44 14.79 -2.65 -5.07
N PHE A 45 13.71 -1.90 -5.26
CA PHE A 45 12.76 -1.65 -4.18
C PHE A 45 12.06 -2.93 -3.72
N ARG A 46 11.65 -3.82 -4.65
CA ARG A 46 11.15 -5.15 -4.27
C ARG A 46 12.17 -5.96 -3.49
N TYR A 47 13.46 -5.90 -3.84
CA TYR A 47 14.52 -6.55 -3.09
C TYR A 47 14.68 -5.97 -1.68
N TYR A 48 14.68 -4.65 -1.55
CA TYR A 48 14.67 -4.00 -0.23
C TYR A 48 13.46 -4.48 0.61
N VAL A 49 12.26 -4.54 0.03
CA VAL A 49 11.06 -5.03 0.71
C VAL A 49 11.18 -6.52 1.04
N LYS A 50 11.81 -7.34 0.20
CA LYS A 50 12.13 -8.75 0.51
C LYS A 50 12.95 -8.87 1.80
N GLU A 51 13.98 -8.04 1.93
CA GLU A 51 14.91 -8.11 3.07
C GLU A 51 14.30 -7.55 4.37
N ASN A 52 13.46 -6.51 4.28
CA ASN A 52 12.96 -5.79 5.45
C ASN A 52 11.51 -6.12 5.81
N TYR A 53 10.68 -6.44 4.83
CA TYR A 53 9.23 -6.64 4.96
C TYR A 53 8.74 -7.83 4.09
N PRO A 54 9.27 -9.05 4.29
CA PRO A 54 9.01 -10.18 3.39
C PRO A 54 7.53 -10.54 3.26
N SER A 55 6.74 -10.38 4.33
CA SER A 55 5.29 -10.60 4.30
C SER A 55 4.54 -9.63 3.38
N VAL A 56 5.03 -8.38 3.25
CA VAL A 56 4.44 -7.38 2.35
C VAL A 56 4.73 -7.74 0.90
N LEU A 57 5.95 -8.16 0.60
CA LEU A 57 6.30 -8.61 -0.74
C LEU A 57 5.50 -9.86 -1.14
N GLU A 58 5.34 -10.80 -0.21
CA GLU A 58 4.55 -12.00 -0.46
C GLU A 58 3.07 -11.68 -0.73
N ALA A 59 2.48 -10.79 0.07
CA ALA A 59 1.12 -10.31 -0.18
C ALA A 59 0.99 -9.62 -1.54
N TYR A 60 1.98 -8.81 -1.94
CA TYR A 60 2.02 -8.18 -3.25
C TYR A 60 2.00 -9.21 -4.39
N TYR A 61 2.80 -10.26 -4.31
CA TYR A 61 2.78 -11.33 -5.31
C TYR A 61 1.45 -12.09 -5.31
N GLN A 62 0.96 -12.53 -4.15
CA GLN A 62 -0.28 -13.29 -4.05
C GLN A 62 -1.47 -12.51 -4.62
N ILE A 63 -1.55 -11.21 -4.34
CA ILE A 63 -2.54 -10.32 -4.91
C ILE A 63 -2.41 -10.30 -6.44
N GLY A 64 -1.21 -10.01 -6.96
CA GLY A 64 -0.96 -9.99 -8.41
C GLY A 64 -1.35 -11.31 -9.09
N GLU A 65 -0.94 -12.43 -8.52
CA GLU A 65 -1.24 -13.79 -9.02
C GLU A 65 -2.74 -14.10 -8.97
N THR A 66 -3.43 -13.70 -7.91
CA THR A 66 -4.88 -13.91 -7.77
C THR A 66 -5.67 -13.12 -8.81
N PHE A 67 -5.25 -11.89 -9.13
CA PHE A 67 -5.97 -11.05 -10.09
C PHE A 67 -5.58 -11.27 -11.55
N SER A 68 -4.31 -11.61 -11.83
CA SER A 68 -3.81 -11.78 -13.20
C SER A 68 -3.68 -13.24 -13.64
N GLY A 69 -3.63 -14.17 -12.69
CA GLY A 69 -3.27 -15.58 -12.95
C GLY A 69 -1.80 -15.79 -13.32
N ASP A 70 -0.97 -14.74 -13.29
CA ASP A 70 0.41 -14.77 -13.73
C ASP A 70 1.39 -14.72 -12.54
N THR A 71 2.34 -15.66 -12.50
CA THR A 71 3.40 -15.78 -11.51
C THR A 71 4.76 -15.28 -12.02
N SER A 72 4.80 -14.73 -13.25
CA SER A 72 6.02 -14.34 -13.96
C SER A 72 6.90 -13.36 -13.18
N ILE A 73 6.29 -12.40 -12.49
CA ILE A 73 7.03 -11.37 -11.72
C ILE A 73 7.80 -12.03 -10.57
N ARG A 74 7.15 -12.93 -9.80
CA ARG A 74 7.79 -13.65 -8.70
C ARG A 74 8.91 -14.53 -9.24
N ALA A 75 8.63 -15.35 -10.26
CA ALA A 75 9.61 -16.25 -10.84
C ALA A 75 10.83 -15.50 -11.39
N TYR A 76 10.62 -14.36 -12.03
CA TYR A 76 11.69 -13.50 -12.54
C TYR A 76 12.56 -12.94 -11.42
N ASP A 77 11.95 -12.38 -10.37
CA ASP A 77 12.68 -11.82 -9.24
C ASP A 77 13.48 -12.90 -8.50
N GLU A 78 12.87 -14.07 -8.22
CA GLU A 78 13.54 -15.20 -7.59
C GLU A 78 14.73 -15.69 -8.41
N GLY A 79 14.58 -15.80 -9.73
CA GLY A 79 15.66 -16.21 -10.62
C GLY A 79 16.87 -15.29 -10.53
N ILE A 80 16.65 -13.96 -10.58
CA ILE A 80 17.72 -12.96 -10.44
C ILE A 80 18.39 -13.07 -9.07
N TRP A 81 17.59 -13.11 -8.00
CA TRP A 81 18.14 -13.11 -6.65
C TRP A 81 18.88 -14.41 -6.33
N GLN A 82 18.44 -15.55 -6.86
CA GLN A 82 19.20 -16.80 -6.71
C GLN A 82 20.54 -16.72 -7.45
N GLN A 83 20.56 -16.15 -8.65
CA GLN A 83 21.80 -15.97 -9.42
C GLN A 83 22.78 -15.05 -8.69
N GLU A 84 22.32 -13.92 -8.14
CA GLU A 84 23.15 -13.00 -7.36
C GLU A 84 23.71 -13.63 -6.08
N GLN A 85 22.94 -14.51 -5.43
CA GLN A 85 23.41 -15.21 -4.23
C GLN A 85 24.41 -16.33 -4.57
N GLN A 86 24.31 -16.94 -5.75
CA GLN A 86 25.30 -17.90 -6.22
C GLN A 86 26.61 -17.22 -6.60
N SER A 87 26.56 -16.07 -7.28
CA SER A 87 27.76 -15.32 -7.65
C SER A 87 28.50 -14.75 -6.43
N LYS A 88 27.79 -14.33 -5.38
CA LYS A 88 28.41 -13.88 -4.11
C LYS A 88 29.10 -15.00 -3.32
N LYS A 89 28.80 -16.27 -3.60
CA LYS A 89 29.37 -17.44 -2.90
C LYS A 89 30.59 -18.03 -3.61
N GLN A 90 30.86 -17.63 -4.85
CA GLN A 90 32.06 -18.00 -5.62
C GLN A 90 33.19 -17.02 -5.34
#